data_AF-A0AAD9UAK1-F1
#
_entry.id   AF-A0AAD9UAK1-F1
#
_cell.length_a   1.000
_cell.length_b   1.000
_cell.length_c   1.000
_cell.angle_alpha   90.00
_cell.angle_beta   90.00
_cell.angle_gamma   90.00
#
_symmetry.space_group_name_H-M   'P 1'
#
loop_
_entity.id
_entity.type
_entity.pdbx_description
1 polymer ?
#
loop_
_entity_poly.entity_id
_entity_poly.type
_entity_poly.pdbx_seq_one_letter_code
_entity_poly.pdbx_strand_id
1 'polypeptide(L)'
;MASTSSFYASKLSYLNWKTKRTNIFYAVILIILCSAFYFIGLWQHSIGPTQIATTTTTTELSDVTSTAVSCTPPHEINNPQHDLDFTAHHYLQDPPPEAARVPHLPPCDAKFSEYVPCEDAQRSLKFDRDRLIYRERHCPEKEGLLKCRVPAPYGYRSPFRWPESRDYAWYANVPHKWLTVEKKGQNWVRFNRDRFSFPGGGTMFPHGADVYIHDIGKLINLNDGSIRTAIDTGCGVASWGAYLLSKNILAMSFAPKDTHEAQVQFALERGVPALIGVIASIRLPYPSRAFDMAHCSRCLIPWGQYDGQYLIEVDRILRPGGYWILSGPPINWEKHSRGWNRTTDDLQEEQSGIEKTARSLCWKKIEQKGDLAIWQKPTNHIHCKINRNVFKKPLFCKAQDPDTAWYTKLETCLTPLPEVSDIREMAGGQLAKWPERLTAIPPRIYSGSLAITAINFSADTQLWKERVAYYKTFDGQLAQHGRYRNVLDMNSYLGGFAAALIGDPVWVMNVVPVEAQINTLGVIYERGLIGTYQNWCEAMSTYPRTYDFIHANSVFSLYKDRCEMEDILLEMDRILRPEGSVIIRDDVDILLEIKRITDVMQWESSIVDHEKSPHYREKILFAVKKYWTAPTPHQNS
;
A
#
# COMPACT_ATOMS: atom_id res chain seq x y z
N MET A 1 -26.33 38.15 -51.43
CA MET A 1 -27.81 38.06 -51.28
C MET A 1 -28.18 36.60 -51.03
N ALA A 2 -29.42 36.33 -50.60
CA ALA A 2 -29.95 34.96 -50.39
C ALA A 2 -30.17 34.23 -51.75
N SER A 3 -30.53 32.94 -51.84
CA SER A 3 -31.18 32.08 -50.83
C SER A 3 -30.96 30.55 -51.00
N THR A 4 -31.26 29.84 -49.90
CA THR A 4 -31.80 28.47 -49.68
C THR A 4 -32.21 27.60 -50.90
N SER A 5 -32.22 26.23 -50.89
CA SER A 5 -32.13 25.20 -49.81
C SER A 5 -31.88 23.77 -50.40
N SER A 6 -31.86 22.73 -49.55
CA SER A 6 -32.16 21.31 -49.87
C SER A 6 -31.02 20.46 -50.48
N PHE A 7 -30.72 19.21 -50.06
CA PHE A 7 -31.18 18.36 -48.95
C PHE A 7 -30.05 17.38 -48.52
N TYR A 8 -30.19 16.70 -47.38
CA TYR A 8 -29.23 15.67 -46.91
C TYR A 8 -29.43 14.30 -47.59
N ALA A 9 -28.33 13.56 -47.82
CA ALA A 9 -28.36 12.14 -48.18
C ALA A 9 -27.12 11.37 -47.66
N SER A 10 -27.25 10.67 -46.53
CA SER A 10 -26.20 9.81 -45.97
C SER A 10 -26.29 8.37 -46.51
N LYS A 11 -25.18 7.80 -46.99
CA LYS A 11 -25.10 6.38 -47.36
C LYS A 11 -25.07 5.50 -46.11
N LEU A 12 -25.96 4.52 -46.02
CA LEU A 12 -25.91 3.47 -45.00
C LEU A 12 -26.10 2.07 -45.63
N SER A 13 -25.02 1.30 -45.66
CA SER A 13 -24.97 -0.17 -45.87
C SER A 13 -23.55 -0.62 -45.47
N TYR A 14 -23.25 -1.84 -45.03
CA TYR A 14 -23.95 -3.11 -45.16
C TYR A 14 -23.87 -3.91 -43.84
N LEU A 15 -24.93 -4.60 -43.44
CA LEU A 15 -24.87 -5.67 -42.42
C LEU A 15 -26.00 -6.68 -42.69
N ASN A 16 -25.64 -7.91 -43.04
CA ASN A 16 -26.54 -8.87 -43.72
C ASN A 16 -26.84 -10.08 -42.80
N TRP A 17 -27.92 -9.99 -42.03
CA TRP A 17 -28.23 -10.98 -40.99
C TRP A 17 -29.17 -12.08 -41.49
N LYS A 18 -28.60 -13.21 -41.94
CA LYS A 18 -29.37 -14.42 -42.29
C LYS A 18 -29.81 -15.18 -41.02
N THR A 19 -31.01 -14.89 -40.52
CA THR A 19 -31.61 -15.59 -39.37
C THR A 19 -32.10 -16.99 -39.75
N LYS A 20 -31.54 -18.03 -39.10
CA LYS A 20 -32.07 -19.41 -39.20
C LYS A 20 -33.34 -19.55 -38.34
N ARG A 21 -34.44 -19.99 -38.95
CA ARG A 21 -35.77 -20.15 -38.29
C ARG A 21 -35.78 -21.09 -37.08
N THR A 22 -34.77 -21.96 -36.91
CA THR A 22 -34.70 -22.96 -35.84
C THR A 22 -34.61 -22.38 -34.43
N ASN A 23 -33.99 -21.22 -34.22
CA ASN A 23 -33.78 -20.69 -32.86
C ASN A 23 -35.08 -20.23 -32.16
N ILE A 24 -36.10 -19.82 -32.93
CA ILE A 24 -37.36 -19.33 -32.37
C ILE A 24 -38.11 -20.46 -31.66
N PHE A 25 -38.07 -21.69 -32.20
CA PHE A 25 -38.77 -22.83 -31.63
C PHE A 25 -38.23 -23.22 -30.25
N TYR A 26 -36.90 -23.22 -30.08
CA TYR A 26 -36.27 -23.46 -28.78
C TYR A 26 -36.55 -22.34 -27.77
N ALA A 27 -36.59 -21.07 -28.20
CA ALA A 27 -36.96 -19.95 -27.33
C ALA A 27 -38.40 -20.07 -26.80
N VAL A 28 -39.36 -20.47 -27.65
CA VAL A 28 -40.75 -20.70 -27.25
C VAL A 28 -40.87 -21.87 -26.25
N ILE A 29 -40.17 -22.99 -26.50
CA ILE A 29 -40.14 -24.13 -25.57
C ILE A 29 -39.56 -23.74 -24.21
N LEU A 30 -38.48 -22.95 -24.19
CA LEU A 30 -37.85 -22.48 -22.95
C LEU A 30 -38.81 -21.59 -22.13
N ILE A 31 -39.52 -20.67 -22.79
CA ILE A 31 -40.51 -19.80 -22.13
C ILE A 31 -41.65 -20.64 -21.53
N ILE A 32 -42.17 -21.64 -22.27
CA ILE A 32 -43.23 -22.53 -21.77
C ILE A 32 -42.77 -23.32 -20.54
N LEU A 33 -41.54 -23.85 -20.55
CA LEU A 33 -40.97 -24.57 -19.40
C LEU A 33 -40.80 -23.65 -18.18
N CYS A 34 -40.22 -22.45 -18.35
CA CYS A 34 -40.07 -21.49 -17.26
C CYS A 34 -41.42 -21.07 -16.65
N SER A 35 -42.44 -20.84 -17.48
CA SER A 35 -43.81 -20.56 -17.00
C SER A 35 -44.40 -21.75 -16.23
N ALA A 36 -44.23 -22.98 -16.72
CA ALA A 36 -44.74 -24.17 -16.05
C ALA A 36 -44.12 -24.35 -14.65
N PHE A 37 -42.80 -24.21 -14.51
CA PHE A 37 -42.14 -24.30 -13.21
C PHE A 37 -42.55 -23.17 -12.24
N TYR A 38 -42.77 -21.96 -12.75
CA TYR A 38 -43.27 -20.84 -11.95
C TYR A 38 -44.66 -21.12 -11.34
N PHE A 39 -45.60 -21.65 -12.14
CA PHE A 39 -46.92 -22.01 -11.63
C PHE A 39 -46.91 -23.24 -10.71
N ILE A 40 -46.01 -24.21 -10.91
CA ILE A 40 -45.82 -25.33 -9.97
C ILE A 40 -45.33 -24.84 -8.61
N GLY A 41 -44.37 -23.90 -8.58
CA GLY A 41 -43.87 -23.30 -7.33
C GLY A 41 -44.95 -22.52 -6.57
N LEU A 42 -45.82 -21.79 -7.28
CA LEU A 42 -46.98 -21.13 -6.68
C LEU A 42 -48.00 -22.12 -6.10
N TRP A 43 -48.21 -23.28 -6.75
CA TRP A 43 -49.16 -24.28 -6.28
C TRP A 43 -48.65 -25.03 -5.02
N GLN A 44 -47.34 -25.24 -4.92
CA GLN A 44 -46.72 -25.91 -3.76
C GLN A 44 -46.72 -25.07 -2.47
N HIS A 45 -46.89 -23.75 -2.54
CA HIS A 45 -46.93 -22.87 -1.37
C HIS A 45 -48.34 -22.59 -0.80
N SER A 46 -49.38 -23.25 -1.33
CA SER A 46 -50.77 -23.04 -0.89
C SER A 46 -51.46 -24.34 -0.43
N ILE A 47 -50.96 -24.95 0.66
CA ILE A 47 -51.69 -25.77 1.64
C ILE A 47 -50.75 -26.04 2.84
N GLY A 48 -51.16 -25.65 4.05
CA GLY A 48 -50.40 -25.84 5.29
C GLY A 48 -51.10 -25.13 6.47
N PRO A 49 -51.38 -25.79 7.62
CA PRO A 49 -52.38 -25.30 8.56
C PRO A 49 -51.84 -24.36 9.66
N THR A 50 -52.70 -23.44 10.10
CA THR A 50 -52.56 -22.68 11.35
C THR A 50 -52.75 -23.57 12.59
N GLN A 51 -52.01 -23.30 13.66
CA GLN A 51 -52.28 -23.76 15.02
C GLN A 51 -52.12 -22.62 16.04
N ILE A 52 -52.74 -22.76 17.22
CA ILE A 52 -52.91 -21.71 18.23
C ILE A 52 -52.57 -22.26 19.62
N ALA A 53 -51.63 -21.61 20.32
CA ALA A 53 -51.51 -21.48 21.79
C ALA A 53 -50.51 -20.32 22.09
N THR A 54 -50.67 -19.35 23.01
CA THR A 54 -50.77 -19.40 24.50
C THR A 54 -49.64 -20.19 25.18
N THR A 55 -48.91 -19.73 26.21
CA THR A 55 -48.91 -18.50 27.08
C THR A 55 -47.47 -18.35 27.68
N THR A 56 -46.97 -17.31 28.38
CA THR A 56 -47.45 -16.04 29.01
C THR A 56 -46.26 -15.04 29.14
N THR A 57 -46.52 -13.74 29.31
CA THR A 57 -45.59 -12.79 29.97
C THR A 57 -46.35 -11.87 30.93
N THR A 58 -45.89 -11.75 32.17
CA THR A 58 -46.45 -10.88 33.21
C THR A 58 -45.84 -9.48 33.18
N THR A 59 -46.68 -8.45 33.14
CA THR A 59 -46.30 -7.06 33.40
C THR A 59 -47.02 -6.58 34.66
N GLU A 60 -46.28 -6.25 35.71
CA GLU A 60 -46.82 -5.50 36.85
C GLU A 60 -46.51 -4.01 36.71
N LEU A 61 -47.47 -3.19 37.12
CA LEU A 61 -47.41 -1.73 37.13
C LEU A 61 -47.88 -1.26 38.50
N SER A 62 -47.02 -0.61 39.27
CA SER A 62 -47.33 0.00 40.58
C SER A 62 -46.18 0.92 40.99
N ASP A 63 -46.40 2.00 41.75
CA ASP A 63 -47.54 2.93 41.75
C ASP A 63 -46.99 4.28 42.27
N VAL A 64 -47.65 5.40 41.96
CA VAL A 64 -47.18 6.73 42.41
C VAL A 64 -48.01 7.20 43.59
N THR A 65 -47.38 7.35 44.77
CA THR A 65 -48.05 7.93 45.94
C THR A 65 -47.14 8.88 46.70
N SER A 66 -47.68 10.05 47.07
CA SER A 66 -46.92 11.15 47.67
C SER A 66 -47.39 11.46 49.08
N THR A 67 -46.51 11.31 50.07
CA THR A 67 -46.66 11.87 51.43
C THR A 67 -45.30 12.42 51.87
N ALA A 68 -45.14 13.73 52.05
CA ALA A 68 -45.64 14.60 53.14
C ALA A 68 -44.59 14.76 54.26
N VAL A 69 -44.00 15.95 54.32
CA VAL A 69 -42.95 16.34 55.28
C VAL A 69 -43.57 16.62 56.67
N SER A 70 -42.81 16.38 57.73
CA SER A 70 -43.09 16.94 59.06
C SER A 70 -41.78 17.24 59.80
N CYS A 71 -41.72 18.42 60.43
CA CYS A 71 -40.54 18.92 61.13
C CYS A 71 -40.88 19.20 62.60
N THR A 72 -40.04 18.76 63.54
CA THR A 72 -40.09 19.16 64.96
C THR A 72 -38.69 19.21 65.57
N PRO A 73 -38.32 20.30 66.26
CA PRO A 73 -37.11 20.40 67.10
C PRO A 73 -37.48 20.48 68.59
N PRO A 74 -36.52 20.66 69.51
CA PRO A 74 -35.28 19.88 69.71
C PRO A 74 -35.16 19.40 71.18
N HIS A 75 -34.25 18.46 71.50
CA HIS A 75 -33.83 18.25 72.90
C HIS A 75 -32.34 17.91 73.06
N GLU A 76 -31.70 18.69 73.92
CA GLU A 76 -30.60 18.37 74.84
C GLU A 76 -29.42 17.49 74.38
N ILE A 77 -28.40 18.21 73.88
CA ILE A 77 -26.98 18.08 74.25
C ILE A 77 -26.64 16.94 75.23
N ASN A 78 -25.90 15.95 74.76
CA ASN A 78 -24.84 15.32 75.54
C ASN A 78 -23.63 15.12 74.61
N ASN A 79 -22.42 15.37 75.12
CA ASN A 79 -21.23 15.55 74.29
C ASN A 79 -20.14 14.52 74.60
N PRO A 80 -20.17 13.32 74.00
CA PRO A 80 -19.03 12.41 73.96
C PRO A 80 -18.12 12.79 72.79
N GLN A 81 -16.88 13.14 73.15
CA GLN A 81 -15.70 13.31 72.29
C GLN A 81 -15.70 12.39 71.04
N HIS A 82 -16.18 12.92 69.91
CA HIS A 82 -16.08 12.23 68.62
C HIS A 82 -14.66 12.34 68.07
N ASP A 83 -14.03 11.18 67.85
CA ASP A 83 -12.87 11.09 66.98
C ASP A 83 -13.31 11.46 65.55
N LEU A 84 -12.53 12.30 64.86
CA LEU A 84 -12.90 12.81 63.55
C LEU A 84 -12.53 11.78 62.47
N ASP A 85 -13.50 10.94 62.10
CA ASP A 85 -13.33 10.02 60.98
C ASP A 85 -13.31 10.81 59.66
N PHE A 86 -12.13 10.86 59.03
CA PHE A 86 -11.92 11.46 57.72
C PHE A 86 -12.12 10.45 56.57
N THR A 87 -12.57 9.23 56.85
CA THR A 87 -12.87 8.21 55.84
C THR A 87 -14.11 8.61 55.03
N ALA A 88 -14.03 8.52 53.71
CA ALA A 88 -15.17 8.83 52.85
C ALA A 88 -16.27 7.75 52.97
N HIS A 89 -17.27 8.00 53.81
CA HIS A 89 -18.41 7.09 53.99
C HIS A 89 -19.36 7.02 52.77
N HIS A 90 -19.19 7.92 51.78
CA HIS A 90 -19.87 7.84 50.50
C HIS A 90 -19.11 6.96 49.50
N TYR A 91 -19.05 5.66 49.79
CA TYR A 91 -18.89 4.67 48.72
C TYR A 91 -20.17 4.68 47.88
N LEU A 92 -20.21 5.55 46.86
CA LEU A 92 -20.96 5.21 45.65
C LEU A 92 -20.39 3.88 45.17
N GLN A 93 -21.19 2.82 45.29
CA GLN A 93 -20.82 1.53 44.76
C GLN A 93 -20.69 1.71 43.25
N ASP A 94 -19.47 1.57 42.72
CA ASP A 94 -19.22 1.70 41.28
C ASP A 94 -20.26 0.86 40.53
N PRO A 95 -20.92 1.39 39.48
CA PRO A 95 -21.82 0.59 38.67
C PRO A 95 -21.04 -0.65 38.21
N PRO A 96 -21.54 -1.87 38.46
CA PRO A 96 -20.76 -3.09 38.30
C PRO A 96 -20.17 -3.09 36.89
N PRO A 97 -18.83 -3.14 36.76
CA PRO A 97 -18.13 -2.63 35.58
C PRO A 97 -18.73 -3.27 34.35
N GLU A 98 -19.42 -2.45 33.54
CA GLU A 98 -20.24 -2.93 32.43
C GLU A 98 -19.33 -3.79 31.56
N ALA A 99 -19.63 -5.09 31.49
CA ALA A 99 -18.64 -6.11 31.17
C ALA A 99 -18.14 -5.95 29.73
N ALA A 100 -17.12 -5.09 29.58
CA ALA A 100 -16.76 -4.46 28.33
C ALA A 100 -16.38 -5.55 27.35
N ARG A 101 -17.30 -5.83 26.40
CA ARG A 101 -17.29 -7.06 25.61
C ARG A 101 -15.91 -7.21 24.98
N VAL A 102 -15.16 -8.22 25.41
CA VAL A 102 -13.80 -8.42 24.92
C VAL A 102 -13.91 -8.92 23.49
N PRO A 103 -13.33 -8.24 22.48
CA PRO A 103 -13.58 -8.58 21.08
C PRO A 103 -13.22 -10.02 20.77
N HIS A 104 -14.20 -10.80 20.31
CA HIS A 104 -13.96 -12.19 19.92
C HIS A 104 -13.28 -12.20 18.55
N LEU A 105 -11.95 -12.32 18.54
CA LEU A 105 -11.10 -12.31 17.33
C LEU A 105 -10.51 -13.71 17.07
N PRO A 106 -11.30 -14.67 16.59
CA PRO A 106 -10.85 -16.03 16.31
C PRO A 106 -9.89 -16.07 15.11
N PRO A 107 -9.17 -17.17 14.89
CA PRO A 107 -8.53 -17.44 13.60
C PRO A 107 -9.55 -17.46 12.45
N CYS A 108 -9.21 -16.86 11.32
CA CYS A 108 -9.97 -17.04 10.08
C CYS A 108 -9.78 -18.45 9.50
N ASP A 109 -10.71 -18.86 8.64
CA ASP A 109 -10.58 -20.03 7.75
C ASP A 109 -9.24 -19.99 6.97
N ALA A 110 -8.58 -21.15 6.84
CA ALA A 110 -7.29 -21.31 6.17
C ALA A 110 -7.25 -20.75 4.73
N LYS A 111 -8.39 -20.69 4.03
CA LYS A 111 -8.51 -20.07 2.69
C LYS A 111 -8.16 -18.57 2.68
N PHE A 112 -8.26 -17.89 3.82
CA PHE A 112 -7.90 -16.48 3.96
C PHE A 112 -6.40 -16.26 4.21
N SER A 113 -5.56 -17.30 4.23
CA SER A 113 -4.12 -17.17 4.47
C SER A 113 -3.37 -16.24 3.50
N GLU A 114 -3.92 -15.96 2.31
CA GLU A 114 -3.41 -14.97 1.35
C GLU A 114 -4.42 -13.85 1.03
N TYR A 115 -5.29 -13.55 2.00
CA TYR A 115 -6.30 -12.50 1.90
C TYR A 115 -5.64 -11.11 1.86
N VAL A 116 -5.95 -10.37 0.80
CA VAL A 116 -5.57 -8.97 0.63
C VAL A 116 -6.87 -8.20 0.40
N PRO A 117 -7.43 -7.52 1.42
CA PRO A 117 -8.84 -7.11 1.39
C PRO A 117 -9.18 -6.17 0.23
N CYS A 118 -8.28 -5.23 -0.08
CA CYS A 118 -8.45 -4.25 -1.15
C CYS A 118 -7.91 -4.70 -2.52
N GLU A 119 -7.37 -5.93 -2.62
CA GLU A 119 -6.85 -6.52 -3.87
C GLU A 119 -7.56 -7.87 -4.10
N ASP A 120 -8.87 -7.91 -3.83
CA ASP A 120 -9.67 -9.13 -3.87
C ASP A 120 -10.08 -9.53 -5.31
N ALA A 121 -9.88 -10.80 -5.64
CA ALA A 121 -10.07 -11.33 -6.99
C ALA A 121 -11.54 -11.49 -7.42
N GLN A 122 -12.50 -11.49 -6.49
CA GLN A 122 -13.94 -11.57 -6.81
C GLN A 122 -14.60 -10.19 -6.80
N ARG A 123 -14.09 -9.26 -5.98
CA ARG A 123 -14.49 -7.86 -5.93
C ARG A 123 -14.03 -7.09 -7.16
N SER A 124 -12.76 -7.22 -7.54
CA SER A 124 -12.16 -6.64 -8.75
C SER A 124 -12.98 -6.88 -10.02
N LEU A 125 -13.46 -8.12 -10.24
CA LEU A 125 -14.24 -8.51 -11.42
C LEU A 125 -15.55 -7.72 -11.63
N LYS A 126 -16.00 -6.92 -10.64
CA LYS A 126 -17.18 -6.04 -10.73
C LYS A 126 -16.90 -4.68 -11.35
N PHE A 127 -15.63 -4.31 -11.55
CA PHE A 127 -15.19 -2.99 -12.01
C PHE A 127 -14.77 -2.99 -13.50
N ASP A 128 -14.58 -1.80 -14.07
CA ASP A 128 -14.29 -1.62 -15.49
C ASP A 128 -12.97 -2.30 -15.92
N ARG A 129 -12.95 -2.85 -17.13
CA ARG A 129 -11.78 -3.49 -17.74
C ARG A 129 -10.93 -2.52 -18.56
N ASP A 130 -11.47 -1.36 -18.97
CA ASP A 130 -10.63 -0.31 -19.57
C ASP A 130 -9.53 0.12 -18.59
N ARG A 131 -8.35 0.43 -19.13
CA ARG A 131 -7.15 0.88 -18.40
C ARG A 131 -6.69 -0.03 -17.25
N LEU A 132 -7.21 -1.26 -17.16
CA LEU A 132 -7.06 -2.16 -16.02
C LEU A 132 -7.64 -1.61 -14.69
N ILE A 133 -8.71 -0.80 -14.72
CA ILE A 133 -9.38 -0.26 -13.52
C ILE A 133 -9.78 -1.37 -12.54
N TYR A 134 -10.20 -2.54 -13.02
CA TYR A 134 -10.47 -3.71 -12.18
C TYR A 134 -9.28 -4.21 -11.36
N ARG A 135 -8.03 -3.86 -11.71
CA ARG A 135 -6.80 -4.17 -10.97
C ARG A 135 -6.35 -3.02 -10.06
N GLU A 136 -7.12 -1.95 -9.95
CA GLU A 136 -6.92 -0.94 -8.90
C GLU A 136 -7.34 -1.50 -7.54
N ARG A 137 -6.93 -0.78 -6.50
CA ARG A 137 -7.29 -1.01 -5.11
C ARG A 137 -8.79 -0.80 -4.90
N HIS A 138 -9.52 -1.87 -4.61
CA HIS A 138 -10.97 -1.87 -4.34
C HIS A 138 -11.23 -2.47 -2.97
N CYS A 139 -11.40 -1.64 -1.93
CA CYS A 139 -11.58 -2.10 -0.55
C CYS A 139 -12.98 -2.69 -0.25
N PRO A 140 -13.13 -3.49 0.83
CA PRO A 140 -14.43 -3.85 1.38
C PRO A 140 -15.11 -2.65 2.08
N GLU A 141 -16.44 -2.66 2.07
CA GLU A 141 -17.29 -1.86 2.96
C GLU A 141 -17.24 -2.44 4.40
N LYS A 142 -17.73 -1.71 5.41
CA LYS A 142 -17.58 -2.09 6.84
C LYS A 142 -18.12 -3.49 7.13
N GLU A 143 -19.24 -3.84 6.52
CA GLU A 143 -19.96 -5.12 6.64
C GLU A 143 -19.17 -6.29 6.01
N GLY A 144 -18.18 -6.00 5.16
CA GLY A 144 -17.29 -6.96 4.53
C GLY A 144 -15.92 -7.09 5.20
N LEU A 145 -15.68 -6.43 6.33
CA LEU A 145 -14.43 -6.54 7.09
C LEU A 145 -14.38 -7.84 7.91
N LEU A 146 -13.27 -8.57 7.81
CA LEU A 146 -13.08 -9.80 8.59
C LEU A 146 -12.64 -9.49 10.02
N LYS A 147 -13.55 -9.62 10.99
CA LYS A 147 -13.26 -9.58 12.43
C LYS A 147 -12.60 -10.89 12.93
N CYS A 148 -11.59 -11.38 12.20
CA CYS A 148 -10.83 -12.59 12.52
C CYS A 148 -9.36 -12.42 12.13
N ARG A 149 -8.46 -13.15 12.79
CA ARG A 149 -7.00 -13.09 12.56
C ARG A 149 -6.60 -13.98 11.41
N VAL A 150 -5.81 -13.47 10.47
CA VAL A 150 -5.46 -14.19 9.23
C VAL A 150 -4.37 -15.25 9.50
N PRO A 151 -4.62 -16.54 9.22
CA PRO A 151 -3.66 -17.61 9.49
C PRO A 151 -2.43 -17.52 8.58
N ALA A 152 -1.27 -17.89 9.13
CA ALA A 152 -0.12 -18.28 8.32
C ALA A 152 -0.39 -19.64 7.64
N PRO A 153 0.13 -19.91 6.43
CA PRO A 153 0.05 -21.23 5.80
C PRO A 153 0.57 -22.34 6.70
N TYR A 154 0.04 -23.56 6.53
CA TYR A 154 0.51 -24.72 7.27
C TYR A 154 2.02 -24.95 7.08
N GLY A 155 2.76 -25.00 8.20
CA GLY A 155 4.21 -25.19 8.19
C GLY A 155 5.03 -23.97 7.76
N TYR A 156 4.45 -22.75 7.78
CA TYR A 156 5.17 -21.48 7.62
C TYR A 156 6.43 -21.43 8.49
N ARG A 157 7.50 -20.81 7.99
CA ARG A 157 8.80 -20.71 8.67
C ARG A 157 9.28 -19.26 8.71
N SER A 158 9.97 -18.90 9.78
CA SER A 158 10.71 -17.64 9.87
C SER A 158 11.65 -17.51 8.64
N PRO A 159 11.61 -16.40 7.87
CA PRO A 159 12.41 -16.24 6.65
C PRO A 159 13.93 -16.30 6.89
N PHE A 160 14.69 -16.54 5.82
CA PHE A 160 16.16 -16.53 5.87
C PHE A 160 16.69 -15.15 6.30
N ARG A 161 17.79 -15.11 7.06
CA ARG A 161 18.41 -13.84 7.46
C ARG A 161 19.00 -13.13 6.24
N TRP A 162 18.98 -11.79 6.27
CA TRP A 162 19.64 -11.02 5.22
C TRP A 162 21.16 -11.21 5.29
N PRO A 163 21.88 -11.44 4.17
CA PRO A 163 21.42 -11.36 2.78
C PRO A 163 20.93 -12.67 2.13
N GLU A 164 20.91 -13.82 2.82
CA GLU A 164 20.49 -15.11 2.24
C GLU A 164 19.06 -15.06 1.68
N SER A 165 18.15 -14.35 2.36
CA SER A 165 16.77 -14.14 1.89
C SER A 165 16.68 -13.46 0.52
N ARG A 166 17.67 -12.66 0.10
CA ARG A 166 17.68 -12.08 -1.25
C ARG A 166 17.55 -13.15 -2.34
N ASP A 167 18.14 -14.32 -2.11
CA ASP A 167 18.26 -15.36 -3.13
C ASP A 167 17.42 -16.62 -2.83
N TYR A 168 16.83 -16.73 -1.62
CA TYR A 168 16.05 -17.89 -1.18
C TYR A 168 14.77 -17.54 -0.40
N ALA A 169 13.73 -18.36 -0.57
CA ALA A 169 12.50 -18.33 0.24
C ALA A 169 12.00 -19.76 0.53
N TRP A 170 11.25 -19.96 1.61
CA TRP A 170 10.67 -21.26 1.94
C TRP A 170 9.44 -21.57 1.07
N TYR A 171 9.29 -22.83 0.64
CA TYR A 171 8.09 -23.27 -0.08
C TYR A 171 6.82 -23.12 0.77
N ALA A 172 6.88 -23.45 2.06
CA ALA A 172 5.73 -23.37 2.96
C ALA A 172 5.21 -21.94 3.19
N ASN A 173 6.03 -20.91 2.93
CA ASN A 173 5.61 -19.52 3.10
C ASN A 173 4.81 -18.98 1.91
N VAL A 174 5.00 -19.58 0.73
CA VAL A 174 4.37 -19.24 -0.54
C VAL A 174 4.14 -20.54 -1.32
N PRO A 175 3.10 -21.34 -1.01
CA PRO A 175 2.97 -22.74 -1.48
C PRO A 175 2.67 -22.91 -2.99
N HIS A 176 2.96 -21.91 -3.80
CA HIS A 176 2.60 -21.81 -5.22
C HIS A 176 3.73 -22.26 -6.15
N LYS A 177 3.49 -23.35 -6.89
CA LYS A 177 4.47 -23.88 -7.88
C LYS A 177 4.32 -23.28 -9.27
N TRP A 178 3.16 -22.67 -9.58
CA TRP A 178 2.78 -22.24 -10.93
C TRP A 178 3.81 -21.34 -11.61
N LEU A 179 4.27 -20.28 -10.94
CA LEU A 179 5.32 -19.38 -11.45
C LEU A 179 6.63 -20.11 -11.83
N THR A 180 6.98 -21.19 -11.12
CA THR A 180 8.19 -22.00 -11.40
C THR A 180 8.05 -22.95 -12.59
N VAL A 181 6.82 -23.23 -13.02
CA VAL A 181 6.53 -23.94 -14.28
C VAL A 181 6.54 -22.92 -15.41
N GLU A 182 5.73 -21.87 -15.28
CA GLU A 182 5.54 -20.78 -16.24
C GLU A 182 6.84 -20.08 -16.66
N LYS A 183 7.69 -19.71 -15.69
CA LYS A 183 8.90 -18.91 -15.94
C LYS A 183 10.19 -19.75 -15.90
N LYS A 184 10.08 -21.08 -15.97
CA LYS A 184 11.20 -22.03 -15.86
C LYS A 184 12.37 -21.71 -16.80
N GLY A 185 12.07 -21.34 -18.05
CA GLY A 185 13.08 -20.99 -19.06
C GLY A 185 13.69 -19.58 -18.91
N GLN A 186 13.19 -18.75 -18.00
CA GLN A 186 13.60 -17.35 -17.82
C GLN A 186 14.43 -17.12 -16.54
N ASN A 187 14.70 -18.17 -15.75
CA ASN A 187 15.49 -18.10 -14.51
C ASN A 187 14.94 -17.12 -13.44
N TRP A 188 13.63 -16.81 -13.43
CA TRP A 188 13.03 -15.98 -12.38
C TRP A 188 13.07 -16.68 -11.00
N VAL A 189 12.60 -17.92 -10.96
CA VAL A 189 12.46 -18.74 -9.74
C VAL A 189 12.70 -20.21 -10.10
N ARG A 190 13.41 -20.95 -9.23
CA ARG A 190 13.54 -22.42 -9.31
C ARG A 190 13.05 -23.04 -8.00
N PHE A 191 12.31 -24.14 -8.08
CA PHE A 191 11.79 -24.89 -6.92
C PHE A 191 12.71 -26.09 -6.61
N ASN A 192 13.23 -26.13 -5.38
CA ASN A 192 14.17 -27.12 -4.88
C ASN A 192 13.64 -27.74 -3.58
N ARG A 193 12.76 -28.75 -3.68
CA ARG A 193 12.13 -29.50 -2.56
C ARG A 193 11.35 -28.65 -1.55
N ASP A 194 12.02 -28.01 -0.61
CA ASP A 194 11.45 -27.20 0.48
C ASP A 194 11.73 -25.70 0.32
N ARG A 195 12.52 -25.30 -0.70
CA ARG A 195 12.93 -23.92 -0.96
C ARG A 195 12.66 -23.49 -2.39
N PHE A 196 12.50 -22.19 -2.59
CA PHE A 196 12.70 -21.50 -3.86
C PHE A 196 14.08 -20.84 -3.89
N SER A 197 14.68 -20.75 -5.06
CA SER A 197 15.91 -19.97 -5.31
C SER A 197 15.70 -18.99 -6.47
N PHE A 198 16.22 -17.77 -6.33
CA PHE A 198 15.98 -16.63 -7.23
C PHE A 198 17.28 -16.12 -7.86
N PRO A 199 17.79 -16.73 -8.94
CA PRO A 199 19.12 -16.46 -9.49
C PRO A 199 19.18 -15.16 -10.33
N GLY A 200 18.44 -14.12 -9.93
CA GLY A 200 18.45 -12.80 -10.56
C GLY A 200 17.94 -12.72 -12.02
N GLY A 201 17.45 -13.81 -12.61
CA GLY A 201 17.05 -13.87 -14.02
C GLY A 201 15.77 -13.10 -14.32
N GLY A 202 15.63 -12.66 -15.57
CA GLY A 202 14.46 -11.96 -16.09
C GLY A 202 14.39 -12.01 -17.62
N THR A 203 13.22 -11.73 -18.20
CA THR A 203 13.01 -11.87 -19.66
C THR A 203 13.94 -10.99 -20.50
N MET A 204 14.30 -9.81 -20.00
CA MET A 204 15.21 -8.85 -20.65
C MET A 204 16.61 -8.82 -20.02
N PHE A 205 16.85 -9.69 -19.04
CA PHE A 205 18.15 -9.87 -18.40
C PHE A 205 18.41 -11.36 -18.19
N PRO A 206 18.54 -12.14 -19.28
CA PRO A 206 18.72 -13.60 -19.22
C PRO A 206 20.06 -14.02 -18.60
N HIS A 207 21.04 -13.12 -18.57
CA HIS A 207 22.35 -13.31 -17.93
C HIS A 207 22.39 -12.88 -16.45
N GLY A 208 21.30 -12.31 -15.91
CA GLY A 208 21.22 -11.82 -14.53
C GLY A 208 20.97 -10.31 -14.41
N ALA A 209 20.26 -9.92 -13.36
CA ALA A 209 19.95 -8.52 -13.04
C ALA A 209 21.19 -7.68 -12.73
N ASP A 210 22.25 -8.29 -12.19
CA ASP A 210 23.57 -7.70 -11.99
C ASP A 210 24.21 -7.23 -13.30
N VAL A 211 24.22 -8.09 -14.33
CA VAL A 211 24.78 -7.78 -15.66
C VAL A 211 24.00 -6.63 -16.30
N TYR A 212 22.68 -6.66 -16.18
CA TYR A 212 21.79 -5.62 -16.71
C TYR A 212 21.92 -4.28 -15.98
N ILE A 213 22.03 -4.28 -14.65
CA ILE A 213 22.35 -3.07 -13.86
C ILE A 213 23.74 -2.53 -14.20
N HIS A 214 24.72 -3.41 -14.44
CA HIS A 214 26.05 -3.03 -14.90
C HIS A 214 26.03 -2.43 -16.31
N ASP A 215 25.17 -2.91 -17.22
CA ASP A 215 25.00 -2.32 -18.56
C ASP A 215 24.28 -0.95 -18.52
N ILE A 216 23.25 -0.78 -17.67
CA ILE A 216 22.68 0.56 -17.37
C ILE A 216 23.77 1.49 -16.82
N GLY A 217 24.62 0.96 -15.92
CA GLY A 217 25.76 1.66 -15.32
C GLY A 217 26.88 2.07 -16.30
N LYS A 218 26.81 1.66 -17.58
CA LYS A 218 27.68 2.16 -18.66
C LYS A 218 27.09 3.37 -19.38
N LEU A 219 25.79 3.65 -19.20
CA LEU A 219 25.05 4.71 -19.90
C LEU A 219 24.69 5.87 -18.97
N ILE A 220 24.41 5.58 -17.70
CA ILE A 220 24.18 6.56 -16.63
C ILE A 220 24.98 6.18 -15.37
N ASN A 221 25.35 7.15 -14.54
CA ASN A 221 26.14 6.88 -13.35
C ASN A 221 25.25 6.34 -12.20
N LEU A 222 25.48 5.08 -11.82
CA LEU A 222 24.80 4.41 -10.70
C LEU A 222 25.66 4.32 -9.42
N ASN A 223 26.81 5.00 -9.36
CA ASN A 223 27.81 4.79 -8.29
C ASN A 223 28.19 6.05 -7.50
N ASP A 224 27.77 7.25 -7.93
CA ASP A 224 28.15 8.52 -7.29
C ASP A 224 27.14 9.07 -6.29
N GLY A 225 26.15 8.27 -5.88
CA GLY A 225 25.11 8.65 -4.93
C GLY A 225 24.11 9.71 -5.42
N SER A 226 24.14 10.10 -6.71
CA SER A 226 23.14 11.01 -7.27
C SER A 226 21.76 10.35 -7.40
N ILE A 227 21.74 9.08 -7.79
CA ILE A 227 20.55 8.22 -7.81
C ILE A 227 20.52 7.43 -6.48
N ARG A 228 19.41 7.54 -5.74
CA ARG A 228 19.18 6.84 -4.46
C ARG A 228 17.80 6.19 -4.38
N THR A 229 16.73 6.84 -4.82
CA THR A 229 15.38 6.25 -4.86
C THR A 229 14.94 5.94 -6.28
N ALA A 230 14.47 4.71 -6.50
CA ALA A 230 13.96 4.25 -7.78
C ALA A 230 12.54 3.69 -7.67
N ILE A 231 11.78 3.69 -8.77
CA ILE A 231 10.49 3.01 -8.87
C ILE A 231 10.51 2.00 -10.04
N ASP A 232 9.98 0.81 -9.79
CA ASP A 232 10.09 -0.35 -10.69
C ASP A 232 8.71 -0.93 -11.00
N THR A 233 8.23 -0.68 -12.21
CA THR A 233 6.85 -0.95 -12.65
C THR A 233 6.76 -2.31 -13.35
N GLY A 234 5.79 -3.14 -12.95
CA GLY A 234 5.69 -4.51 -13.46
C GLY A 234 6.86 -5.39 -13.01
N CYS A 235 7.31 -5.20 -11.77
CA CYS A 235 8.59 -5.69 -11.22
C CYS A 235 8.81 -7.21 -11.22
N GLY A 236 7.77 -8.01 -11.47
CA GLY A 236 7.81 -9.46 -11.31
C GLY A 236 8.12 -9.85 -9.85
N VAL A 237 9.17 -10.66 -9.67
CA VAL A 237 9.72 -10.99 -8.33
C VAL A 237 10.73 -9.95 -7.82
N ALA A 238 10.72 -8.72 -8.35
CA ALA A 238 11.59 -7.59 -7.97
C ALA A 238 13.11 -7.86 -8.07
N SER A 239 13.55 -8.70 -9.02
CA SER A 239 14.97 -9.03 -9.21
C SER A 239 15.86 -7.79 -9.45
N TRP A 240 15.35 -6.79 -10.18
CA TRP A 240 16.08 -5.53 -10.41
C TRP A 240 16.29 -4.75 -9.11
N GLY A 241 15.21 -4.50 -8.35
CA GLY A 241 15.28 -3.85 -7.04
C GLY A 241 16.16 -4.59 -6.04
N ALA A 242 16.08 -5.92 -5.99
CA ALA A 242 16.89 -6.77 -5.11
C ALA A 242 18.40 -6.64 -5.37
N TYR A 243 18.81 -6.44 -6.63
CA TYR A 243 20.21 -6.33 -7.02
C TYR A 243 20.72 -4.88 -7.01
N LEU A 244 19.84 -3.88 -7.19
CA LEU A 244 20.16 -2.45 -7.02
C LEU A 244 20.62 -2.08 -5.59
N LEU A 245 20.26 -2.87 -4.59
CA LEU A 245 20.75 -2.71 -3.22
C LEU A 245 22.30 -2.73 -3.15
N SER A 246 22.98 -3.46 -4.05
CA SER A 246 24.45 -3.45 -4.18
C SER A 246 25.04 -2.10 -4.62
N LYS A 247 24.19 -1.17 -5.08
CA LYS A 247 24.54 0.20 -5.48
C LYS A 247 24.05 1.26 -4.48
N ASN A 248 23.54 0.84 -3.32
CA ASN A 248 22.83 1.70 -2.37
C ASN A 248 21.60 2.41 -2.99
N ILE A 249 21.01 1.83 -4.04
CA ILE A 249 19.76 2.34 -4.66
C ILE A 249 18.59 1.56 -4.08
N LEU A 250 17.65 2.25 -3.43
CA LEU A 250 16.39 1.69 -2.95
C LEU A 250 15.33 1.78 -4.05
N ALA A 251 14.97 0.65 -4.64
CA ALA A 251 13.81 0.56 -5.52
C ALA A 251 12.53 0.28 -4.72
N MET A 252 11.44 0.97 -5.05
CA MET A 252 10.08 0.57 -4.73
C MET A 252 9.48 -0.18 -5.92
N SER A 253 9.41 -1.51 -5.81
CA SER A 253 8.91 -2.39 -6.87
C SER A 253 7.39 -2.61 -6.74
N PHE A 254 6.62 -2.51 -7.82
CA PHE A 254 5.20 -2.84 -7.77
C PHE A 254 4.66 -3.54 -9.02
N ALA A 255 3.65 -4.38 -8.79
CA ALA A 255 2.89 -5.08 -9.82
C ALA A 255 1.47 -5.39 -9.28
N PRO A 256 0.46 -5.56 -10.14
CA PRO A 256 -0.88 -5.93 -9.71
C PRO A 256 -0.89 -7.36 -9.16
N LYS A 257 -1.90 -7.69 -8.34
CA LYS A 257 -2.18 -9.10 -7.99
C LYS A 257 -2.60 -9.82 -9.27
N ASP A 258 -1.75 -10.70 -9.78
CA ASP A 258 -1.92 -11.33 -11.10
C ASP A 258 -2.24 -12.82 -11.03
N THR A 259 -2.61 -13.38 -12.18
CA THR A 259 -3.01 -14.78 -12.35
C THR A 259 -1.84 -15.77 -12.32
N HIS A 260 -0.62 -15.31 -12.04
CA HIS A 260 0.50 -16.22 -11.76
C HIS A 260 0.70 -16.48 -10.26
N GLU A 261 0.00 -15.70 -9.41
CA GLU A 261 0.00 -15.71 -7.96
C GLU A 261 1.36 -15.36 -7.33
N ALA A 262 1.30 -14.66 -6.18
CA ALA A 262 2.43 -14.42 -5.28
C ALA A 262 3.71 -13.73 -5.83
N GLN A 263 3.74 -13.12 -7.02
CA GLN A 263 4.97 -12.46 -7.55
C GLN A 263 5.56 -11.41 -6.59
N VAL A 264 4.73 -10.47 -6.11
CA VAL A 264 5.11 -9.46 -5.11
C VAL A 264 5.35 -10.09 -3.73
N GLN A 265 4.60 -11.14 -3.36
CA GLN A 265 4.80 -11.89 -2.11
C GLN A 265 6.19 -12.54 -2.06
N PHE A 266 6.71 -13.06 -3.18
CA PHE A 266 8.09 -13.55 -3.27
C PHE A 266 9.11 -12.44 -3.04
N ALA A 267 8.90 -11.22 -3.56
CA ALA A 267 9.79 -10.08 -3.27
C ALA A 267 9.83 -9.77 -1.76
N LEU A 268 8.67 -9.77 -1.11
CA LEU A 268 8.53 -9.46 0.32
C LEU A 268 9.09 -10.56 1.22
N GLU A 269 8.88 -11.85 0.89
CA GLU A 269 9.53 -12.98 1.58
C GLU A 269 11.05 -13.01 1.39
N ARG A 270 11.56 -12.44 0.29
CA ARG A 270 13.00 -12.28 0.03
C ARG A 270 13.63 -11.04 0.69
N GLY A 271 12.85 -10.22 1.38
CA GLY A 271 13.39 -9.01 2.01
C GLY A 271 13.60 -7.82 1.07
N VAL A 272 12.83 -7.73 -0.02
CA VAL A 272 12.93 -6.70 -1.07
C VAL A 272 11.73 -5.75 -0.97
N PRO A 273 11.91 -4.41 -1.04
CA PRO A 273 10.78 -3.48 -0.94
C PRO A 273 9.82 -3.62 -2.13
N ALA A 274 8.56 -3.94 -1.84
CA ALA A 274 7.52 -4.02 -2.86
C ALA A 274 6.11 -3.71 -2.34
N LEU A 275 5.20 -3.40 -3.26
CA LEU A 275 3.76 -3.24 -3.01
C LEU A 275 2.93 -3.89 -4.13
N ILE A 276 1.67 -4.19 -3.83
CA ILE A 276 0.68 -4.50 -4.86
C ILE A 276 0.15 -3.18 -5.41
N GLY A 277 0.00 -3.08 -6.73
CA GLY A 277 -0.64 -1.92 -7.36
C GLY A 277 -0.53 -1.92 -8.89
N VAL A 278 -1.24 -0.99 -9.52
CA VAL A 278 -1.26 -0.79 -10.97
C VAL A 278 -1.23 0.70 -11.27
N ILE A 279 -0.77 1.08 -12.47
CA ILE A 279 -0.99 2.42 -13.02
C ILE A 279 -2.15 2.33 -14.01
N ALA A 280 -3.28 2.97 -13.70
CA ALA A 280 -4.56 2.74 -14.39
C ALA A 280 -5.35 4.04 -14.59
N SER A 281 -6.20 4.42 -13.63
CA SER A 281 -6.99 5.66 -13.61
C SER A 281 -6.64 6.58 -12.44
N ILE A 282 -6.05 6.06 -11.37
CA ILE A 282 -5.55 6.81 -10.20
C ILE A 282 -4.03 7.08 -10.25
N ARG A 283 -3.59 8.13 -9.54
CA ARG A 283 -2.19 8.44 -9.25
C ARG A 283 -1.59 7.36 -8.36
N LEU A 284 -0.29 7.11 -8.53
CA LEU A 284 0.48 6.24 -7.64
C LEU A 284 0.67 6.96 -6.29
N PRO A 285 0.65 6.25 -5.14
CA PRO A 285 0.55 6.82 -3.78
C PRO A 285 1.87 7.43 -3.27
N TYR A 286 2.51 8.24 -4.11
CA TYR A 286 3.78 8.92 -3.90
C TYR A 286 3.63 10.42 -4.17
N PRO A 287 4.44 11.27 -3.50
CA PRO A 287 4.46 12.71 -3.75
C PRO A 287 5.09 13.01 -5.12
N SER A 288 5.01 14.26 -5.56
CA SER A 288 5.81 14.70 -6.71
C SER A 288 7.30 14.70 -6.38
N ARG A 289 8.13 14.49 -7.41
CA ARG A 289 9.61 14.51 -7.28
C ARG A 289 10.11 13.50 -6.21
N ALA A 290 9.51 12.31 -6.15
CA ALA A 290 9.80 11.22 -5.22
C ALA A 290 10.99 10.32 -5.64
N PHE A 291 11.20 10.11 -6.94
CA PHE A 291 12.19 9.16 -7.46
C PHE A 291 13.28 9.82 -8.31
N ASP A 292 14.51 9.35 -8.19
CA ASP A 292 15.65 9.75 -9.04
C ASP A 292 15.65 8.97 -10.38
N MET A 293 15.06 7.77 -10.37
CA MET A 293 15.00 6.85 -11.51
C MET A 293 13.66 6.09 -11.54
N ALA A 294 13.10 5.87 -12.73
CA ALA A 294 11.91 5.06 -12.96
C ALA A 294 12.19 3.99 -14.01
N HIS A 295 11.67 2.77 -13.83
CA HIS A 295 11.99 1.59 -14.64
C HIS A 295 10.76 0.79 -15.04
N CYS A 296 10.82 0.24 -16.26
CA CYS A 296 9.92 -0.79 -16.78
C CYS A 296 10.73 -1.79 -17.62
N SER A 297 10.56 -3.09 -17.34
CA SER A 297 11.07 -4.18 -18.19
C SER A 297 9.89 -5.05 -18.63
N ARG A 298 9.39 -4.85 -19.84
CA ARG A 298 8.18 -5.51 -20.39
C ARG A 298 6.93 -5.40 -19.50
N CYS A 299 6.75 -4.28 -18.80
CA CYS A 299 5.64 -4.07 -17.85
C CYS A 299 4.22 -4.06 -18.45
N LEU A 300 4.09 -4.11 -19.78
CA LEU A 300 2.82 -4.08 -20.54
C LEU A 300 1.94 -2.83 -20.32
N ILE A 301 2.50 -1.76 -19.75
CA ILE A 301 1.85 -0.45 -19.62
C ILE A 301 1.94 0.25 -21.00
N PRO A 302 0.82 0.63 -21.63
CA PRO A 302 0.83 1.24 -22.95
C PRO A 302 1.17 2.75 -22.85
N TRP A 303 2.42 3.04 -22.54
CA TRP A 303 2.95 4.36 -22.17
C TRP A 303 2.58 5.54 -23.11
N GLY A 304 2.34 5.27 -24.40
CA GLY A 304 1.93 6.28 -25.39
C GLY A 304 0.42 6.53 -25.49
N GLN A 305 -0.44 5.71 -24.89
CA GLN A 305 -1.90 5.78 -25.00
C GLN A 305 -2.53 6.75 -23.98
N TYR A 306 -3.85 6.96 -24.09
CA TYR A 306 -4.67 7.79 -23.18
C TYR A 306 -4.08 9.20 -22.97
N ASP A 307 -3.81 9.93 -24.06
CA ASP A 307 -3.15 11.25 -24.07
C ASP A 307 -1.78 11.30 -23.33
N GLY A 308 -1.14 10.14 -23.11
CA GLY A 308 0.15 10.00 -22.44
C GLY A 308 0.09 9.96 -20.91
N GLN A 309 -1.09 9.75 -20.31
CA GLN A 309 -1.31 9.84 -18.86
C GLN A 309 -0.35 9.01 -18.00
N TYR A 310 0.08 7.83 -18.47
CA TYR A 310 1.02 7.00 -17.73
C TYR A 310 2.42 7.62 -17.62
N LEU A 311 2.90 8.28 -18.69
CA LEU A 311 4.17 9.02 -18.66
C LEU A 311 4.05 10.38 -17.97
N ILE A 312 2.86 11.01 -17.99
CA ILE A 312 2.57 12.21 -17.18
C ILE A 312 2.68 11.89 -15.67
N GLU A 313 2.16 10.75 -15.23
CA GLU A 313 2.26 10.32 -13.84
C GLU A 313 3.69 9.94 -13.43
N VAL A 314 4.44 9.25 -14.33
CA VAL A 314 5.87 9.03 -14.11
C VAL A 314 6.61 10.37 -14.04
N ASP A 315 6.28 11.36 -14.88
CA ASP A 315 6.86 12.70 -14.76
C ASP A 315 6.57 13.31 -13.39
N ARG A 316 5.30 13.32 -12.92
CA ARG A 316 4.93 13.87 -11.61
C ARG A 316 5.83 13.35 -10.49
N ILE A 317 6.02 12.02 -10.41
CA ILE A 317 6.81 11.38 -9.35
C ILE A 317 8.33 11.38 -9.61
N LEU A 318 8.79 11.60 -10.84
CA LEU A 318 10.22 11.65 -11.18
C LEU A 318 10.81 13.04 -10.92
N ARG A 319 12.00 13.08 -10.31
CA ARG A 319 12.73 14.33 -10.04
C ARG A 319 13.16 15.04 -11.32
N PRO A 320 13.31 16.38 -11.29
CA PRO A 320 13.93 17.10 -12.39
C PRO A 320 15.36 16.59 -12.61
N GLY A 321 15.73 16.30 -13.86
CA GLY A 321 17.01 15.63 -14.18
C GLY A 321 17.01 14.12 -13.94
N GLY A 322 15.94 13.53 -13.40
CA GLY A 322 15.81 12.09 -13.17
C GLY A 322 15.63 11.28 -14.46
N TYR A 323 15.88 9.97 -14.38
CA TYR A 323 15.91 9.07 -15.54
C TYR A 323 14.68 8.17 -15.63
N TRP A 324 14.16 7.96 -16.84
CA TRP A 324 13.21 6.88 -17.13
C TRP A 324 13.86 5.83 -18.04
N ILE A 325 13.71 4.56 -17.68
CA ILE A 325 14.30 3.42 -18.35
C ILE A 325 13.18 2.48 -18.82
N LEU A 326 13.14 2.20 -20.13
CA LEU A 326 12.26 1.20 -20.72
C LEU A 326 13.09 0.12 -21.40
N SER A 327 12.78 -1.14 -21.07
CA SER A 327 13.42 -2.31 -21.65
C SER A 327 12.43 -3.31 -22.24
N GLY A 328 12.77 -3.83 -23.42
CA GLY A 328 11.95 -4.73 -24.21
C GLY A 328 10.97 -4.04 -25.13
N PRO A 329 9.89 -4.72 -25.58
CA PRO A 329 8.98 -4.18 -26.58
C PRO A 329 8.44 -2.82 -26.15
N PRO A 330 8.45 -1.81 -27.04
CA PRO A 330 8.80 -1.89 -28.46
C PRO A 330 10.29 -1.67 -28.79
N ILE A 331 11.16 -1.36 -27.82
CA ILE A 331 12.57 -0.99 -28.05
C ILE A 331 13.35 -2.10 -28.76
N ASN A 332 14.06 -1.78 -29.87
CA ASN A 332 14.85 -2.73 -30.68
C ASN A 332 13.98 -3.79 -31.42
N TRP A 333 12.72 -3.44 -31.73
CA TRP A 333 11.79 -4.24 -32.55
C TRP A 333 12.36 -4.61 -33.93
N GLU A 334 13.26 -3.81 -34.48
CA GLU A 334 13.92 -4.05 -35.77
C GLU A 334 14.67 -5.39 -35.78
N LYS A 335 15.19 -5.82 -34.62
CA LYS A 335 15.87 -7.12 -34.44
C LYS A 335 14.96 -8.21 -33.87
N HIS A 336 13.96 -7.84 -33.05
CA HIS A 336 13.22 -8.82 -32.23
C HIS A 336 11.73 -8.99 -32.56
N SER A 337 11.16 -8.23 -33.48
CA SER A 337 9.75 -8.33 -33.94
C SER A 337 9.25 -9.76 -34.14
N ARG A 338 9.97 -10.58 -34.93
CA ARG A 338 9.66 -12.00 -35.18
C ARG A 338 9.57 -12.86 -33.90
N GLY A 339 10.32 -12.50 -32.85
CA GLY A 339 10.36 -13.22 -31.58
C GLY A 339 9.28 -12.81 -30.57
N TRP A 340 8.46 -11.81 -30.89
CA TRP A 340 7.42 -11.28 -29.97
C TRP A 340 5.98 -11.50 -30.45
N ASN A 341 5.79 -12.14 -31.60
CA ASN A 341 4.47 -12.44 -32.19
C ASN A 341 3.58 -11.19 -32.36
N ARG A 342 4.19 -10.06 -32.74
CA ARG A 342 3.55 -8.77 -33.07
C ARG A 342 4.06 -8.30 -34.44
N THR A 343 3.31 -7.44 -35.13
CA THR A 343 3.76 -6.90 -36.42
C THR A 343 4.84 -5.84 -36.22
N THR A 344 5.61 -5.57 -37.27
CA THR A 344 6.57 -4.45 -37.31
C THR A 344 5.89 -3.12 -37.04
N ASP A 345 4.73 -2.93 -37.65
CA ASP A 345 4.02 -1.66 -37.74
C ASP A 345 3.40 -1.28 -36.38
N ASP A 346 2.86 -2.28 -35.66
CA ASP A 346 2.36 -2.19 -34.28
C ASP A 346 3.47 -1.80 -33.29
N LEU A 347 4.64 -2.43 -33.39
CA LEU A 347 5.81 -2.10 -32.57
C LEU A 347 6.39 -0.71 -32.92
N GLN A 348 6.41 -0.34 -34.20
CA GLN A 348 6.87 0.96 -34.66
C GLN A 348 5.91 2.09 -34.22
N GLU A 349 4.60 1.87 -34.30
CA GLU A 349 3.58 2.81 -33.81
C GLU A 349 3.70 2.99 -32.30
N GLU A 350 3.85 1.90 -31.54
CA GLU A 350 4.04 1.97 -30.08
C GLU A 350 5.29 2.78 -29.71
N GLN A 351 6.47 2.50 -30.30
CA GLN A 351 7.68 3.28 -30.01
C GLN A 351 7.51 4.75 -30.43
N SER A 352 6.90 4.99 -31.60
CA SER A 352 6.65 6.34 -32.10
C SER A 352 5.72 7.14 -31.18
N GLY A 353 4.70 6.49 -30.63
CA GLY A 353 3.79 7.03 -29.62
C GLY A 353 4.52 7.37 -28.31
N ILE A 354 5.31 6.43 -27.78
CA ILE A 354 6.12 6.63 -26.57
C ILE A 354 7.07 7.82 -26.74
N GLU A 355 7.81 7.88 -27.84
CA GLU A 355 8.73 8.98 -28.08
C GLU A 355 8.01 10.32 -28.34
N LYS A 356 6.84 10.31 -28.98
CA LYS A 356 6.00 11.51 -29.16
C LYS A 356 5.52 12.06 -27.81
N THR A 357 5.13 11.19 -26.88
CA THR A 357 4.75 11.57 -25.51
C THR A 357 5.97 12.06 -24.72
N ALA A 358 7.09 11.35 -24.73
CA ALA A 358 8.32 11.82 -24.07
C ALA A 358 8.75 13.22 -24.58
N ARG A 359 8.66 13.47 -25.90
CA ARG A 359 8.92 14.79 -26.50
C ARG A 359 7.93 15.87 -26.04
N SER A 360 6.64 15.57 -25.82
CA SER A 360 5.65 16.54 -25.32
C SER A 360 5.80 16.83 -23.81
N LEU A 361 6.40 15.91 -23.06
CA LEU A 361 6.87 16.11 -21.69
C LEU A 361 8.24 16.83 -21.61
N CYS A 362 8.80 17.24 -22.77
CA CYS A 362 10.11 17.87 -22.88
C CYS A 362 11.30 16.99 -22.44
N TRP A 363 11.12 15.66 -22.37
CA TRP A 363 12.17 14.73 -22.01
C TRP A 363 13.16 14.54 -23.16
N LYS A 364 14.44 14.39 -22.81
CA LYS A 364 15.50 14.06 -23.76
C LYS A 364 15.74 12.55 -23.75
N LYS A 365 15.67 11.89 -24.91
CA LYS A 365 16.21 10.53 -25.09
C LYS A 365 17.74 10.63 -25.00
N ILE A 366 18.34 9.95 -24.03
CA ILE A 366 19.79 10.00 -23.76
C ILE A 366 20.51 8.98 -24.63
N GLU A 367 20.03 7.73 -24.63
CA GLU A 367 20.67 6.60 -25.29
C GLU A 367 19.64 5.50 -25.62
N GLN A 368 19.91 4.68 -26.63
CA GLN A 368 19.23 3.40 -26.85
C GLN A 368 20.27 2.36 -27.32
N LYS A 369 20.43 1.28 -26.56
CA LYS A 369 21.48 0.29 -26.78
C LYS A 369 20.95 -1.13 -26.55
N GLY A 370 20.75 -1.85 -27.65
CA GLY A 370 20.02 -3.12 -27.61
C GLY A 370 18.57 -2.89 -27.15
N ASP A 371 18.04 -3.80 -26.35
CA ASP A 371 16.65 -3.78 -25.88
C ASP A 371 16.36 -2.69 -24.81
N LEU A 372 17.34 -1.83 -24.50
CA LEU A 372 17.32 -0.83 -23.43
C LEU A 372 17.29 0.60 -24.03
N ALA A 373 16.37 1.45 -23.57
CA ALA A 373 16.36 2.87 -23.88
C ALA A 373 16.20 3.74 -22.62
N ILE A 374 16.90 4.87 -22.58
CA ILE A 374 16.93 5.79 -21.43
C ILE A 374 16.53 7.19 -21.86
N TRP A 375 15.60 7.80 -21.12
CA TRP A 375 15.22 9.20 -21.21
C TRP A 375 15.57 9.94 -19.92
N GLN A 376 15.70 11.26 -19.99
CA GLN A 376 15.90 12.13 -18.84
C GLN A 376 14.82 13.23 -18.85
N LYS A 377 14.17 13.40 -17.69
CA LYS A 377 13.26 14.53 -17.42
C LYS A 377 14.08 15.82 -17.31
N PRO A 378 13.64 16.97 -17.85
CA PRO A 378 14.38 18.22 -17.75
C PRO A 378 14.57 18.67 -16.28
N THR A 379 15.64 19.43 -16.01
CA THR A 379 15.97 19.96 -14.67
C THR A 379 15.05 21.08 -14.21
N ASN A 380 14.38 21.75 -15.15
CA ASN A 380 13.36 22.77 -14.91
C ASN A 380 12.45 22.94 -16.16
N HIS A 381 11.47 23.84 -16.08
CA HIS A 381 10.50 24.06 -17.16
C HIS A 381 10.75 25.30 -18.04
N ILE A 382 11.89 26.00 -17.97
CA ILE A 382 12.12 27.23 -18.76
C ILE A 382 12.00 26.96 -20.27
N HIS A 383 12.84 26.08 -20.83
CA HIS A 383 12.71 25.65 -22.23
C HIS A 383 11.35 24.99 -22.53
N CYS A 384 10.80 24.25 -21.55
CA CYS A 384 9.57 23.48 -21.73
C CYS A 384 8.32 24.37 -21.87
N LYS A 385 8.31 25.54 -21.21
CA LYS A 385 7.31 26.61 -21.39
C LYS A 385 7.43 27.26 -22.75
N ILE A 386 8.65 27.62 -23.18
CA ILE A 386 8.90 28.21 -24.51
C ILE A 386 8.42 27.27 -25.62
N ASN A 387 8.77 25.99 -25.55
CA ASN A 387 8.34 24.99 -26.53
C ASN A 387 6.82 24.79 -26.57
N ARG A 388 6.11 24.98 -25.44
CA ARG A 388 4.64 24.86 -25.36
C ARG A 388 3.87 25.96 -26.10
N ASN A 389 4.52 27.09 -26.43
CA ASN A 389 3.94 28.09 -27.34
C ASN A 389 3.71 27.51 -28.76
N VAL A 390 4.53 26.53 -29.15
CA VAL A 390 4.40 25.77 -30.40
C VAL A 390 3.58 24.49 -30.15
N PHE A 391 3.98 23.69 -29.16
CA PHE A 391 3.37 22.40 -28.83
C PHE A 391 2.30 22.55 -27.74
N LYS A 392 1.08 22.90 -28.15
CA LYS A 392 -0.05 23.28 -27.27
C LYS A 392 -0.61 22.18 -26.33
N LYS A 393 -0.04 20.97 -26.30
CA LYS A 393 -0.45 19.86 -25.42
C LYS A 393 0.75 18.99 -24.98
N PRO A 394 0.71 18.38 -23.78
CA PRO A 394 -0.28 18.60 -22.73
C PRO A 394 -0.09 19.97 -22.07
N LEU A 395 -1.19 20.64 -21.70
CA LEU A 395 -1.14 21.92 -20.97
C LEU A 395 -0.53 21.69 -19.58
N PHE A 396 -0.06 22.75 -18.92
CA PHE A 396 0.24 22.66 -17.49
C PHE A 396 -1.06 22.49 -16.68
N CYS A 397 -1.00 21.71 -15.61
CA CYS A 397 -2.13 21.58 -14.68
C CYS A 397 -2.44 22.92 -14.01
N LYS A 398 -3.69 23.08 -13.56
CA LYS A 398 -4.06 24.20 -12.67
C LYS A 398 -3.38 24.02 -11.30
N ALA A 399 -3.45 25.04 -10.45
CA ALA A 399 -2.87 25.05 -9.11
C ALA A 399 -3.58 24.05 -8.16
N GLN A 400 -3.25 22.77 -8.29
CA GLN A 400 -3.49 21.70 -7.34
C GLN A 400 -2.16 21.37 -6.65
N ASP A 401 -2.20 20.88 -5.42
CA ASP A 401 -1.04 20.25 -4.79
C ASP A 401 -0.53 19.06 -5.65
N PRO A 402 0.74 19.09 -6.12
CA PRO A 402 1.32 18.02 -6.92
C PRO A 402 1.66 16.76 -6.11
N ASP A 403 1.71 16.86 -4.78
CA ASP A 403 2.02 15.73 -3.89
C ASP A 403 0.76 14.93 -3.51
N THR A 404 -0.43 15.52 -3.60
CA THR A 404 -1.72 14.86 -3.41
C THR A 404 -1.89 13.72 -4.42
N ALA A 405 -2.09 12.49 -3.92
CA ALA A 405 -2.20 11.29 -4.75
C ALA A 405 -3.25 10.25 -4.31
N TRP A 406 -3.58 10.15 -3.01
CA TRP A 406 -4.53 9.14 -2.51
C TRP A 406 -5.91 9.29 -3.20
N TYR A 407 -6.40 8.20 -3.80
CA TYR A 407 -7.58 8.12 -4.69
C TYR A 407 -7.72 9.28 -5.72
N THR A 408 -6.62 9.96 -6.06
CA THR A 408 -6.61 11.10 -6.97
C THR A 408 -6.51 10.60 -8.40
N LYS A 409 -7.39 11.06 -9.31
CA LYS A 409 -7.39 10.60 -10.70
C LYS A 409 -6.19 11.12 -11.50
N LEU A 410 -5.77 10.37 -12.52
CA LEU A 410 -4.79 10.80 -13.52
C LEU A 410 -5.37 11.91 -14.40
N GLU A 411 -4.53 12.86 -14.77
CA GLU A 411 -4.90 14.04 -15.58
C GLU A 411 -4.09 14.10 -16.87
N THR A 412 -4.64 14.71 -17.92
CA THR A 412 -3.98 14.89 -19.23
C THR A 412 -3.12 16.17 -19.30
N CYS A 413 -2.67 16.66 -18.14
CA CYS A 413 -1.88 17.89 -17.99
C CYS A 413 -0.52 17.58 -17.35
N LEU A 414 0.50 18.36 -17.70
CA LEU A 414 1.83 18.27 -17.09
C LEU A 414 1.81 18.98 -15.73
N THR A 415 2.23 18.30 -14.67
CA THR A 415 2.40 18.91 -13.34
C THR A 415 3.46 20.02 -13.39
N PRO A 416 3.17 21.24 -12.92
CA PRO A 416 4.20 22.28 -12.80
C PRO A 416 5.33 21.86 -11.86
N LEU A 417 6.58 21.96 -12.33
CA LEU A 417 7.74 22.00 -11.46
C LEU A 417 7.84 23.40 -10.79
N PRO A 418 8.44 23.52 -9.59
CA PRO A 418 8.69 24.81 -8.96
C PRO A 418 9.49 25.75 -9.87
N GLU A 419 9.20 27.05 -9.79
CA GLU A 419 9.86 28.06 -10.61
C GLU A 419 11.33 28.24 -10.24
N VAL A 420 12.12 28.70 -11.22
CA VAL A 420 13.57 28.94 -11.15
C VAL A 420 13.93 30.19 -11.95
N SER A 421 15.01 30.86 -11.57
CA SER A 421 15.52 32.07 -12.23
C SER A 421 16.47 31.77 -13.39
N ASP A 422 17.38 30.82 -13.22
CA ASP A 422 18.36 30.43 -14.25
C ASP A 422 18.06 29.05 -14.86
N ILE A 423 18.46 28.88 -16.12
CA ILE A 423 18.21 27.67 -16.90
C ILE A 423 19.02 26.44 -16.43
N ARG A 424 20.06 26.66 -15.63
CA ARG A 424 20.91 25.63 -15.00
C ARG A 424 20.42 25.21 -13.61
N GLU A 425 19.49 25.95 -13.01
CA GLU A 425 18.92 25.62 -11.70
C GLU A 425 18.05 24.35 -11.75
N MET A 426 18.07 23.58 -10.66
CA MET A 426 17.22 22.39 -10.48
C MET A 426 15.92 22.80 -9.76
N ALA A 427 14.78 22.48 -10.38
CA ALA A 427 13.48 22.98 -9.94
C ALA A 427 13.06 22.43 -8.57
N GLY A 428 12.95 23.34 -7.60
CA GLY A 428 12.70 23.02 -6.20
C GLY A 428 13.91 22.40 -5.49
N GLY A 429 15.13 22.78 -5.90
CA GLY A 429 16.37 22.56 -5.17
C GLY A 429 17.19 21.34 -5.59
N GLN A 430 18.51 21.51 -5.58
CA GLN A 430 19.48 20.43 -5.72
C GLN A 430 19.56 19.63 -4.42
N LEU A 431 19.45 18.30 -4.52
CA LEU A 431 19.67 17.41 -3.38
C LEU A 431 21.16 17.09 -3.19
N ALA A 432 21.57 16.88 -1.95
CA ALA A 432 22.84 16.24 -1.62
C ALA A 432 22.89 14.81 -2.17
N LYS A 433 24.10 14.27 -2.33
CA LYS A 433 24.32 12.89 -2.75
C LYS A 433 24.17 11.92 -1.56
N TRP A 434 23.97 10.64 -1.86
CA TRP A 434 24.02 9.59 -0.84
C TRP A 434 25.48 9.29 -0.45
N PRO A 435 25.83 9.20 0.85
CA PRO A 435 24.94 9.10 2.02
C PRO A 435 24.49 10.42 2.68
N GLU A 436 25.12 11.56 2.39
CA GLU A 436 24.91 12.84 3.11
C GLU A 436 23.44 13.31 3.08
N ARG A 437 22.74 12.97 2.00
CA ARG A 437 21.31 13.21 1.75
C ARG A 437 20.38 12.77 2.88
N LEU A 438 20.74 11.77 3.70
CA LEU A 438 19.89 11.28 4.79
C LEU A 438 19.62 12.32 5.88
N THR A 439 20.62 13.18 6.15
CA THR A 439 20.61 14.17 7.24
C THR A 439 20.82 15.60 6.76
N ALA A 440 21.11 15.82 5.47
CA ALA A 440 21.01 17.13 4.85
C ALA A 440 19.56 17.66 4.94
N ILE A 441 19.39 18.95 5.21
CA ILE A 441 18.07 19.59 5.28
C ILE A 441 17.43 19.59 3.88
N PRO A 442 16.21 19.03 3.71
CA PRO A 442 15.56 18.97 2.41
C PRO A 442 15.15 20.33 1.84
N PRO A 443 15.23 20.55 0.51
CA PRO A 443 14.79 21.77 -0.16
C PRO A 443 13.35 22.21 0.17
N ARG A 444 12.40 21.27 0.37
CA ARG A 444 11.02 21.58 0.79
C ARG A 444 10.92 22.27 2.16
N ILE A 445 11.93 22.08 3.02
CA ILE A 445 12.04 22.76 4.32
C ILE A 445 12.73 24.12 4.13
N TYR A 446 13.80 24.20 3.34
CA TYR A 446 14.47 25.48 3.04
C TYR A 446 13.58 26.50 2.32
N SER A 447 12.67 26.06 1.45
CA SER A 447 11.75 26.92 0.71
C SER A 447 10.61 27.51 1.56
N GLY A 448 10.47 27.09 2.82
CA GLY A 448 9.29 27.42 3.65
C GLY A 448 7.98 26.82 3.13
N SER A 449 8.01 25.87 2.19
CA SER A 449 6.81 25.26 1.60
C SER A 449 6.01 24.36 2.56
N LEU A 450 6.58 24.05 3.73
CA LEU A 450 5.97 23.32 4.82
C LEU A 450 6.19 24.10 6.12
N ALA A 451 5.26 23.98 7.09
CA ALA A 451 5.36 24.59 8.42
C ALA A 451 6.37 23.86 9.35
N ILE A 452 7.55 23.54 8.83
CA ILE A 452 8.61 22.76 9.48
C ILE A 452 9.94 23.48 9.22
N THR A 453 10.74 23.71 10.27
CA THR A 453 12.06 24.35 10.13
C THR A 453 13.19 23.33 10.08
N ALA A 454 14.38 23.78 9.64
CA ALA A 454 15.62 23.02 9.73
C ALA A 454 15.96 22.57 11.18
N ILE A 455 15.55 23.36 12.19
CA ILE A 455 15.73 23.02 13.60
C ILE A 455 14.81 21.85 13.98
N ASN A 456 13.54 21.87 13.56
CA ASN A 456 12.61 20.75 13.82
C ASN A 456 13.09 19.44 13.18
N PHE A 457 13.55 19.50 11.93
CA PHE A 457 14.10 18.33 11.22
C PHE A 457 15.37 17.76 11.89
N SER A 458 16.25 18.64 12.38
CA SER A 458 17.46 18.23 13.10
C SER A 458 17.11 17.59 14.45
N ALA A 459 16.13 18.16 15.16
CA ALA A 459 15.63 17.64 16.42
C ALA A 459 14.94 16.28 16.27
N ASP A 460 14.06 16.10 15.27
CA ASP A 460 13.46 14.79 14.92
C ASP A 460 14.54 13.73 14.64
N THR A 461 15.54 14.08 13.83
CA THR A 461 16.64 13.19 13.46
C THR A 461 17.51 12.77 14.66
N GLN A 462 17.58 13.59 15.72
CA GLN A 462 18.28 13.25 16.96
C GLN A 462 17.36 12.46 17.92
N LEU A 463 16.12 12.90 18.11
CA LEU A 463 15.11 12.24 18.94
C LEU A 463 14.90 10.78 18.53
N TRP A 464 14.86 10.48 17.23
CA TRP A 464 14.68 9.11 16.76
C TRP A 464 15.91 8.22 16.96
N LYS A 465 17.13 8.76 17.00
CA LYS A 465 18.32 7.97 17.40
C LYS A 465 18.21 7.56 18.88
N GLU A 466 17.82 8.50 19.73
CA GLU A 466 17.61 8.27 21.17
C GLU A 466 16.49 7.24 21.40
N ARG A 467 15.34 7.41 20.73
CA ARG A 467 14.19 6.49 20.83
C ARG A 467 14.51 5.09 20.29
N VAL A 468 15.17 4.95 19.13
CA VAL A 468 15.56 3.64 18.60
C VAL A 468 16.63 2.96 19.46
N ALA A 469 17.57 3.72 20.03
CA ALA A 469 18.51 3.18 21.00
C ALA A 469 17.81 2.64 22.26
N TYR A 470 16.80 3.36 22.78
CA TYR A 470 15.98 2.90 23.90
C TYR A 470 15.13 1.68 23.54
N TYR A 471 14.49 1.64 22.36
CA TYR A 471 13.74 0.46 21.91
C TYR A 471 14.59 -0.82 21.90
N LYS A 472 15.86 -0.70 21.48
CA LYS A 472 16.82 -1.81 21.47
C LYS A 472 17.26 -2.28 22.87
N THR A 473 16.89 -1.61 23.97
CA THR A 473 17.18 -2.11 25.33
C THR A 473 16.15 -3.11 25.84
N PHE A 474 14.94 -3.13 25.27
CA PHE A 474 13.87 -4.08 25.65
C PHE A 474 13.44 -5.00 24.49
N ASP A 475 13.46 -4.53 23.23
CA ASP A 475 13.37 -5.43 22.08
C ASP A 475 14.76 -5.94 21.68
N GLY A 476 15.16 -7.05 22.30
CA GLY A 476 16.39 -7.78 21.96
C GLY A 476 16.41 -8.38 20.55
N GLN A 477 15.27 -8.48 19.86
CA GLN A 477 15.21 -8.89 18.45
C GLN A 477 15.50 -7.70 17.52
N LEU A 478 15.02 -6.50 17.84
CA LEU A 478 15.38 -5.26 17.15
C LEU A 478 16.87 -4.92 17.33
N ALA A 479 17.46 -5.30 18.46
CA ALA A 479 18.90 -5.21 18.69
C ALA A 479 19.73 -6.25 17.90
N GLN A 480 19.12 -7.35 17.43
CA GLN A 480 19.83 -8.43 16.76
C GLN A 480 20.01 -8.16 15.25
N HIS A 481 21.24 -7.82 14.85
CA HIS A 481 21.61 -7.60 13.45
C HIS A 481 21.13 -8.75 12.53
N GLY A 482 20.30 -8.41 11.54
CA GLY A 482 19.76 -9.34 10.55
C GLY A 482 18.63 -10.25 11.03
N ARG A 483 18.07 -10.05 12.23
CA ARG A 483 16.84 -10.72 12.71
C ARG A 483 15.58 -10.18 12.04
N TYR A 484 15.55 -8.88 11.76
CA TYR A 484 14.51 -8.20 10.99
C TYR A 484 15.07 -7.70 9.66
N ARG A 485 14.17 -7.57 8.68
CA ARG A 485 14.50 -7.08 7.34
C ARG A 485 13.42 -6.14 6.79
N ASN A 486 12.16 -6.51 6.92
CA ASN A 486 11.00 -5.74 6.48
C ASN A 486 10.40 -4.98 7.66
N VAL A 487 10.55 -3.67 7.70
CA VAL A 487 10.03 -2.81 8.77
C VAL A 487 8.92 -1.93 8.21
N LEU A 488 7.81 -1.83 8.92
CA LEU A 488 6.76 -0.84 8.67
C LEU A 488 6.85 0.26 9.74
N ASP A 489 6.75 1.51 9.32
CA ASP A 489 6.56 2.65 10.21
C ASP A 489 5.28 3.37 9.81
N MET A 490 4.24 3.25 10.65
CA MET A 490 2.86 3.59 10.30
C MET A 490 2.56 5.10 10.30
N ASN A 491 3.44 5.91 10.91
CA ASN A 491 3.31 7.36 10.96
C ASN A 491 4.70 8.01 11.06
N SER A 492 5.45 7.97 9.96
CA SER A 492 6.87 8.32 9.92
C SER A 492 7.19 9.80 10.07
N TYR A 493 6.23 10.69 9.86
CA TYR A 493 6.44 12.15 9.85
C TYR A 493 7.64 12.56 8.97
N LEU A 494 8.80 12.94 9.53
CA LEU A 494 10.00 13.31 8.76
C LEU A 494 10.92 12.12 8.40
N GLY A 495 10.53 10.88 8.72
CA GLY A 495 11.30 9.66 8.46
C GLY A 495 12.48 9.44 9.40
N GLY A 496 12.51 10.11 10.57
CA GLY A 496 13.61 10.03 11.53
C GLY A 496 13.84 8.62 12.08
N PHE A 497 12.77 7.84 12.32
CA PHE A 497 12.86 6.44 12.75
C PHE A 497 13.64 5.59 11.74
N ALA A 498 13.31 5.69 10.45
CA ALA A 498 14.04 5.00 9.38
C ALA A 498 15.47 5.54 9.19
N ALA A 499 15.71 6.83 9.45
CA ALA A 499 17.06 7.41 9.42
C ALA A 499 17.93 6.91 10.59
N ALA A 500 17.35 6.62 11.76
CA ALA A 500 18.06 6.03 12.89
C ALA A 500 18.40 4.54 12.66
N LEU A 501 17.58 3.80 11.90
CA LEU A 501 17.80 2.40 11.53
C LEU A 501 18.72 2.19 10.31
N ILE A 502 19.30 3.24 9.72
CA ILE A 502 20.02 3.12 8.43
C ILE A 502 21.28 2.23 8.48
N GLY A 503 21.86 2.04 9.67
CA GLY A 503 23.01 1.15 9.89
C GLY A 503 22.63 -0.32 10.07
N ASP A 504 21.36 -0.63 10.29
CA ASP A 504 20.84 -2.00 10.37
C ASP A 504 20.52 -2.53 8.97
N PRO A 505 20.57 -3.86 8.73
CA PRO A 505 20.34 -4.47 7.41
C PRO A 505 18.86 -4.52 7.01
N VAL A 506 18.06 -3.52 7.39
CA VAL A 506 16.62 -3.43 7.17
C VAL A 506 16.28 -2.59 5.93
N TRP A 507 15.00 -2.54 5.59
CA TRP A 507 14.39 -1.42 4.87
C TRP A 507 13.08 -1.04 5.58
N VAL A 508 12.75 0.25 5.58
CA VAL A 508 11.53 0.77 6.22
C VAL A 508 10.55 1.23 5.15
N MET A 509 9.34 0.70 5.17
CA MET A 509 8.18 1.32 4.55
C MET A 509 7.75 2.50 5.42
N ASN A 510 8.14 3.71 5.02
CA ASN A 510 7.74 4.92 5.74
C ASN A 510 6.32 5.33 5.31
N VAL A 511 5.35 5.31 6.22
CA VAL A 511 3.98 5.72 5.91
C VAL A 511 3.72 7.13 6.42
N VAL A 512 3.14 7.97 5.56
CA VAL A 512 2.49 9.21 5.97
C VAL A 512 0.99 8.99 5.84
N PRO A 513 0.24 8.92 6.95
CA PRO A 513 -1.20 8.77 6.93
C PRO A 513 -1.87 9.89 6.14
N VAL A 514 -2.93 9.58 5.40
CA VAL A 514 -3.71 10.59 4.65
C VAL A 514 -4.39 11.62 5.58
N GLU A 515 -4.59 11.25 6.84
CA GLU A 515 -5.17 12.10 7.89
C GLU A 515 -4.13 12.98 8.61
N ALA A 516 -2.85 12.89 8.25
CA ALA A 516 -1.78 13.66 8.87
C ALA A 516 -1.87 15.16 8.50
N GLN A 517 -1.80 16.04 9.50
CA GLN A 517 -1.97 17.49 9.34
C GLN A 517 -0.96 18.16 8.39
N ILE A 518 0.21 17.55 8.18
CA ILE A 518 1.25 18.05 7.28
C ILE A 518 1.72 16.90 6.38
N ASN A 519 1.49 17.03 5.07
CA ASN A 519 2.04 16.11 4.09
C ASN A 519 3.58 16.19 4.09
N THR A 520 4.20 15.14 4.63
CA THR A 520 5.65 15.06 4.87
C THR A 520 6.33 14.00 4.01
N LEU A 521 5.60 13.26 3.17
CA LEU A 521 6.17 12.16 2.39
C LEU A 521 7.20 12.67 1.35
N GLY A 522 7.01 13.89 0.84
CA GLY A 522 8.00 14.57 -0.01
C GLY A 522 9.34 14.81 0.69
N VAL A 523 9.33 15.10 1.99
CA VAL A 523 10.55 15.26 2.82
C VAL A 523 11.26 13.92 2.97
N ILE A 524 10.54 12.84 3.31
CA ILE A 524 11.08 11.47 3.45
C ILE A 524 11.81 11.05 2.15
N TYR A 525 11.19 11.29 0.99
CA TYR A 525 11.80 10.98 -0.30
C TYR A 525 13.00 11.90 -0.63
N GLU A 526 12.98 13.18 -0.25
CA GLU A 526 14.14 14.07 -0.39
C GLU A 526 15.33 13.61 0.50
N ARG A 527 15.10 13.00 1.68
CA ARG A 527 16.14 12.30 2.48
C ARG A 527 16.75 11.07 1.80
N GLY A 528 16.16 10.58 0.70
CA GLY A 528 16.59 9.34 0.05
C GLY A 528 16.10 8.07 0.73
N LEU A 529 14.97 8.16 1.44
CA LEU A 529 14.19 7.04 1.97
C LEU A 529 13.01 6.72 1.04
N ILE A 530 12.29 5.62 1.30
CA ILE A 530 11.12 5.18 0.52
C ILE A 530 9.88 5.04 1.42
N GLY A 531 8.70 5.25 0.84
CA GLY A 531 7.45 5.30 1.59
C GLY A 531 6.20 5.45 0.73
N THR A 532 5.02 5.47 1.36
CA THR A 532 3.71 5.57 0.69
C THR A 532 2.72 6.36 1.54
N TYR A 533 1.68 6.90 0.91
CA TYR A 533 0.45 7.25 1.63
C TYR A 533 -0.32 5.98 1.97
N GLN A 534 -1.07 6.01 3.08
CA GLN A 534 -2.05 4.97 3.46
C GLN A 534 -3.17 5.60 4.29
N ASN A 535 -4.37 5.05 4.20
CA ASN A 535 -5.42 5.26 5.18
C ASN A 535 -5.50 4.04 6.10
N TRP A 536 -5.27 4.19 7.42
CA TRP A 536 -5.30 3.04 8.34
C TRP A 536 -6.72 2.54 8.66
N CYS A 537 -7.77 3.26 8.27
CA CYS A 537 -9.13 2.73 8.21
C CYS A 537 -9.37 1.74 7.05
N GLU A 538 -8.34 1.47 6.24
CA GLU A 538 -8.39 0.54 5.11
C GLU A 538 -7.15 -0.37 5.12
N ALA A 539 -7.31 -1.65 4.75
CA ALA A 539 -6.18 -2.58 4.66
C ALA A 539 -5.14 -2.15 3.60
N MET A 540 -3.85 -2.29 3.90
CA MET A 540 -2.75 -1.93 3.01
C MET A 540 -2.68 -2.87 1.79
N SER A 541 -2.34 -2.34 0.61
CA SER A 541 -2.15 -3.09 -0.65
C SER A 541 -0.85 -3.93 -0.62
N THR A 542 -0.80 -4.88 0.31
CA THR A 542 0.30 -5.81 0.53
C THR A 542 -0.20 -7.17 1.03
N TYR A 543 0.65 -8.20 0.94
CA TYR A 543 0.32 -9.55 1.37
C TYR A 543 0.33 -9.69 2.91
N PRO A 544 -0.44 -10.64 3.47
CA PRO A 544 -0.28 -11.01 4.88
C PRO A 544 1.16 -11.45 5.19
N ARG A 545 1.62 -11.22 6.42
CA ARG A 545 2.96 -11.59 6.93
C ARG A 545 4.12 -10.97 6.12
N THR A 546 3.95 -9.71 5.72
CA THR A 546 4.96 -8.93 5.01
C THR A 546 6.07 -8.42 5.93
N TYR A 547 5.75 -7.92 7.11
CA TYR A 547 6.69 -7.19 7.97
C TYR A 547 7.16 -8.04 9.16
N ASP A 548 8.44 -7.92 9.51
CA ASP A 548 9.02 -8.53 10.71
C ASP A 548 8.83 -7.63 11.95
N PHE A 549 8.71 -6.32 11.74
CA PHE A 549 8.53 -5.31 12.77
C PHE A 549 7.56 -4.22 12.33
N ILE A 550 6.67 -3.78 13.21
CA ILE A 550 5.76 -2.64 12.98
C ILE A 550 5.97 -1.57 14.07
N HIS A 551 6.23 -0.33 13.64
CA HIS A 551 6.26 0.85 14.49
C HIS A 551 4.99 1.69 14.29
N ALA A 552 4.38 2.16 15.37
CA ALA A 552 3.18 2.99 15.35
C ALA A 552 3.27 4.15 16.36
N ASN A 553 3.69 5.33 15.90
CA ASN A 553 3.76 6.53 16.74
C ASN A 553 2.50 7.40 16.59
N SER A 554 1.73 7.54 17.69
CA SER A 554 0.48 8.32 17.78
C SER A 554 -0.60 7.94 16.76
N VAL A 555 -0.54 6.71 16.22
CA VAL A 555 -1.46 6.24 15.17
C VAL A 555 -2.88 6.14 15.70
N PHE A 556 -3.06 5.65 16.92
CA PHE A 556 -4.38 5.43 17.49
C PHE A 556 -4.98 6.74 18.00
N SER A 557 -4.16 7.67 18.51
CA SER A 557 -4.58 9.07 18.69
C SER A 557 -5.01 9.75 17.38
N LEU A 558 -4.29 9.54 16.27
CA LEU A 558 -4.60 10.16 14.96
C LEU A 558 -5.89 9.62 14.32
N TYR A 559 -6.17 8.33 14.55
CA TYR A 559 -7.33 7.62 14.00
C TYR A 559 -8.52 7.49 14.96
N LYS A 560 -8.39 8.02 16.18
CA LYS A 560 -9.47 8.10 17.16
C LYS A 560 -10.72 8.72 16.53
N ASP A 561 -11.88 8.13 16.81
CA ASP A 561 -13.20 8.56 16.35
C ASP A 561 -13.40 8.54 14.81
N ARG A 562 -12.47 7.94 14.05
CA ARG A 562 -12.56 7.75 12.58
C ARG A 562 -12.90 6.32 12.15
N CYS A 563 -12.32 5.33 12.81
CA CYS A 563 -12.55 3.90 12.58
C CYS A 563 -12.19 3.08 13.82
N GLU A 564 -12.64 1.81 13.85
CA GLU A 564 -12.53 0.95 15.02
C GLU A 564 -11.06 0.57 15.29
N MET A 565 -10.66 0.54 16.57
CA MET A 565 -9.30 0.19 16.98
C MET A 565 -8.95 -1.24 16.56
N GLU A 566 -9.92 -2.16 16.61
CA GLU A 566 -9.79 -3.54 16.18
C GLU A 566 -9.47 -3.67 14.68
N ASP A 567 -9.95 -2.78 13.81
CA ASP A 567 -9.65 -2.88 12.37
C ASP A 567 -8.19 -2.52 12.07
N ILE A 568 -7.65 -1.51 12.75
CA ILE A 568 -6.23 -1.15 12.67
C ILE A 568 -5.37 -2.30 13.22
N LEU A 569 -5.74 -2.86 14.39
CA LEU A 569 -5.02 -3.97 15.00
C LEU A 569 -5.09 -5.27 14.19
N LEU A 570 -6.24 -5.59 13.58
CA LEU A 570 -6.38 -6.74 12.68
C LEU A 570 -5.59 -6.57 11.38
N GLU A 571 -5.50 -5.36 10.83
CA GLU A 571 -4.62 -5.08 9.69
C GLU A 571 -3.15 -5.24 10.09
N MET A 572 -2.74 -4.72 11.24
CA MET A 572 -1.39 -4.95 11.79
C MET A 572 -1.11 -6.44 11.97
N ASP A 573 -2.04 -7.22 12.55
CA ASP A 573 -1.89 -8.67 12.71
C ASP A 573 -1.79 -9.40 11.35
N ARG A 574 -2.60 -8.99 10.36
CA ARG A 574 -2.56 -9.55 9.01
C ARG A 574 -1.18 -9.35 8.38
N ILE A 575 -0.62 -8.14 8.42
CA ILE A 575 0.63 -7.81 7.72
C ILE A 575 1.90 -8.15 8.53
N LEU A 576 1.79 -8.38 9.84
CA LEU A 576 2.87 -8.84 10.71
C LEU A 576 3.14 -10.34 10.56
N ARG A 577 4.42 -10.72 10.55
CA ARG A 577 4.85 -12.12 10.55
C ARG A 577 4.59 -12.80 11.91
N PRO A 578 4.37 -14.12 11.95
CA PRO A 578 4.55 -14.89 13.17
C PRO A 578 5.93 -14.58 13.78
N GLU A 579 6.00 -14.44 15.11
CA GLU A 579 7.22 -14.04 15.85
C GLU A 579 7.73 -12.62 15.53
N GLY A 580 6.98 -11.82 14.77
CA GLY A 580 7.26 -10.40 14.57
C GLY A 580 6.91 -9.55 15.79
N SER A 581 7.63 -8.44 15.98
CA SER A 581 7.38 -7.49 17.08
C SER A 581 6.63 -6.24 16.63
N VAL A 582 6.00 -5.59 17.58
CA VAL A 582 5.33 -4.29 17.43
C VAL A 582 5.78 -3.35 18.54
N ILE A 583 6.05 -2.09 18.19
CA ILE A 583 6.18 -0.99 19.14
C ILE A 583 5.12 0.06 18.81
N ILE A 584 4.15 0.21 19.71
CA ILE A 584 3.10 1.24 19.64
C ILE A 584 3.40 2.28 20.70
N ARG A 585 3.38 3.55 20.30
CA ARG A 585 3.72 4.68 21.16
C ARG A 585 2.59 5.69 21.12
N ASP A 586 1.84 5.78 22.20
CA ASP A 586 0.62 6.60 22.28
C ASP A 586 0.35 6.98 23.75
N ASP A 587 -0.75 7.69 24.02
CA ASP A 587 -1.18 7.96 25.39
C ASP A 587 -1.56 6.67 26.15
N VAL A 588 -1.24 6.61 27.44
CA VAL A 588 -1.43 5.42 28.30
C VAL A 588 -2.86 4.86 28.28
N ASP A 589 -3.89 5.69 28.23
CA ASP A 589 -5.29 5.20 28.26
C ASP A 589 -5.63 4.46 26.96
N ILE A 590 -5.05 4.89 25.84
CA ILE A 590 -5.15 4.21 24.54
C ILE A 590 -4.36 2.90 24.54
N LEU A 591 -3.16 2.88 25.15
CA LEU A 591 -2.33 1.67 25.21
C LEU A 591 -2.92 0.59 26.13
N LEU A 592 -3.67 0.96 27.17
CA LEU A 592 -4.40 0.01 28.02
C LEU A 592 -5.51 -0.72 27.23
N GLU A 593 -6.26 0.00 26.38
CA GLU A 593 -7.28 -0.60 25.53
C GLU A 593 -6.69 -1.46 24.41
N ILE A 594 -5.60 -0.99 23.78
CA ILE A 594 -4.84 -1.81 22.82
C ILE A 594 -4.33 -3.09 23.49
N LYS A 595 -3.87 -3.03 24.75
CA LYS A 595 -3.49 -4.24 25.50
C LYS A 595 -4.68 -5.20 25.68
N ARG A 596 -5.85 -4.71 26.08
CA ARG A 596 -7.09 -5.51 26.23
C ARG A 596 -7.42 -6.29 24.94
N ILE A 597 -7.25 -5.67 23.78
CA ILE A 597 -7.53 -6.27 22.47
C ILE A 597 -6.38 -7.21 22.03
N THR A 598 -5.11 -6.79 22.15
CA THR A 598 -3.96 -7.59 21.68
C THR A 598 -3.73 -8.86 22.50
N ASP A 599 -4.09 -8.88 23.78
CA ASP A 599 -4.02 -10.09 24.61
C ASP A 599 -4.97 -11.19 24.11
N VAL A 600 -6.19 -10.86 23.63
CA VAL A 600 -7.07 -11.86 22.97
C VAL A 600 -6.68 -12.16 21.51
N MET A 601 -5.88 -11.30 20.88
CA MET A 601 -5.26 -11.59 19.58
C MET A 601 -4.10 -12.59 19.65
N GLN A 602 -3.78 -13.10 20.85
CA GLN A 602 -2.65 -13.98 21.12
C GLN A 602 -1.30 -13.33 20.80
N TRP A 603 -1.16 -12.03 21.09
CA TRP A 603 0.14 -11.37 21.21
C TRP A 603 0.63 -11.46 22.66
N GLU A 604 1.93 -11.35 22.87
CA GLU A 604 2.53 -11.18 24.20
C GLU A 604 2.88 -9.70 24.37
N SER A 605 2.10 -8.97 25.16
CA SER A 605 2.18 -7.50 25.25
C SER A 605 2.55 -6.99 26.65
N SER A 606 3.39 -5.96 26.68
CA SER A 606 3.88 -5.27 27.89
C SER A 606 3.96 -3.76 27.66
N ILE A 607 3.53 -2.96 28.64
CA ILE A 607 3.71 -1.50 28.61
C ILE A 607 5.04 -1.15 29.30
N VAL A 608 5.80 -0.26 28.67
CA VAL A 608 7.12 0.24 29.03
C VAL A 608 7.06 1.77 29.17
N ASP A 609 7.85 2.32 30.08
CA ASP A 609 7.92 3.75 30.33
C ASP A 609 8.57 4.55 29.19
N HIS A 610 8.30 5.85 29.16
CA HIS A 610 8.97 6.79 28.25
C HIS A 610 10.45 6.94 28.61
N GLU A 611 11.34 7.05 27.60
CA GLU A 611 12.82 7.16 27.76
C GLU A 611 13.36 8.35 28.58
N LYS A 612 12.48 9.17 29.18
CA LYS A 612 12.81 10.37 29.94
C LYS A 612 12.27 10.38 31.37
N SER A 613 11.12 9.74 31.63
CA SER A 613 10.50 9.66 32.97
C SER A 613 9.27 8.75 32.97
N PRO A 614 9.04 7.96 34.04
CA PRO A 614 7.80 7.21 34.24
C PRO A 614 6.56 8.10 34.48
N HIS A 615 6.73 9.42 34.64
CA HIS A 615 5.61 10.34 34.83
C HIS A 615 5.00 10.91 33.53
N TYR A 616 5.58 10.62 32.36
CA TYR A 616 4.93 10.94 31.08
C TYR A 616 3.72 10.05 30.82
N ARG A 617 2.63 10.65 30.31
CA ARG A 617 1.43 9.93 29.83
C ARG A 617 1.62 9.23 28.49
N GLU A 618 2.49 9.75 27.62
CA GLU A 618 2.95 8.99 26.45
C GLU A 618 3.76 7.78 26.97
N LYS A 619 3.34 6.57 26.61
CA LYS A 619 3.96 5.29 26.98
C LYS A 619 4.32 4.51 25.72
N ILE A 620 4.96 3.36 25.91
CA ILE A 620 5.31 2.44 24.83
C ILE A 620 4.69 1.08 25.13
N LEU A 621 3.83 0.56 24.26
CA LEU A 621 3.43 -0.84 24.27
C LEU A 621 4.35 -1.61 23.33
N PHE A 622 5.14 -2.52 23.91
CA PHE A 622 5.90 -3.53 23.20
C PHE A 622 5.09 -4.82 23.13
N ALA A 623 5.02 -5.45 21.97
CA ALA A 623 4.36 -6.74 21.82
C ALA A 623 5.05 -7.66 20.81
N VAL A 624 4.93 -8.97 21.00
CA VAL A 624 5.36 -10.01 20.05
C VAL A 624 4.17 -10.87 19.64
N LYS A 625 3.95 -11.06 18.33
CA LYS A 625 2.91 -11.94 17.81
C LYS A 625 3.34 -13.41 17.98
N LYS A 626 2.61 -14.20 18.76
CA LYS A 626 2.93 -15.63 18.97
C LYS A 626 2.93 -16.40 17.64
N TYR A 627 3.77 -17.44 17.54
CA TYR A 627 3.76 -18.34 16.39
C TYR A 627 2.48 -19.20 16.36
N TRP A 628 1.76 -19.18 15.24
CA TRP A 628 0.69 -20.12 14.92
C TRP A 628 0.44 -20.18 13.41
N THR A 629 -0.15 -21.28 12.92
CA THR A 629 -0.48 -21.50 11.50
C THR A 629 -1.89 -22.05 11.33
N ALA A 630 -2.38 -22.07 10.10
CA ALA A 630 -3.46 -22.95 9.69
C ALA A 630 -3.16 -24.42 10.06
N PRO A 631 -4.19 -25.26 10.30
CA PRO A 631 -4.02 -26.69 10.49
C PRO A 631 -3.49 -27.36 9.21
N THR A 632 -3.07 -28.62 9.32
CA THR A 632 -2.79 -29.47 8.16
C THR A 632 -3.96 -29.39 7.16
N PRO A 633 -3.72 -29.10 5.86
CA PRO A 633 -4.74 -29.27 4.85
C PRO A 633 -5.24 -30.72 4.90
N HIS A 634 -6.54 -30.91 5.09
CA HIS A 634 -7.13 -32.25 5.06
C HIS A 634 -6.80 -32.90 3.71
N GLN A 635 -6.27 -34.12 3.75
CA GLN A 635 -6.00 -34.91 2.55
C GLN A 635 -7.34 -35.42 2.00
N ASN A 636 -8.04 -34.55 1.27
CA ASN A 636 -9.07 -34.96 0.33
C ASN A 636 -8.38 -35.63 -0.86
N SER A 637 -8.12 -36.93 -0.68
CA SER A 637 -7.59 -37.88 -1.67
C SER A 637 -8.59 -38.17 -2.79
#